data_AF-A0RYU4-F1
#
_entry.id   AF-A0RYU4-F1
#
_cell.length_a   1.000
_cell.length_b   1.000
_cell.length_c   1.000
_cell.angle_alpha   90.00
_cell.angle_beta   90.00
_cell.angle_gamma   90.00
#
_symmetry.space_group_name_H-M   'P 1'
#
loop_
_entity.id
_entity.type
_entity.pdbx_description
1 polymer ?
#
loop_
_entity_poly.entity_id
_entity_poly.type
_entity_poly.pdbx_seq_one_letter_code
_entity_poly.pdbx_strand_id
1 'polypeptide(L)'
;MEKKFYVVAFPSVFARRNVPLLMRNIRKALKAAGMGRAPVGRDGPVITIEAAEPVMASSAVAQLFGIERVIIARQVKNDFDVAATVIAEVGASLLLKGDRFLVKVEGEARGFLPRDLEMAATSAIIGRSAERGAGPGTEEDHNRQVYAFLTKAHAYVSIFSDKGLGGAPHGVHKRTVLCPVFDELSAVSCMAALRQGFDVRMIMCYSKESELAWLAKIANRIIPRTAEEEVELAFYKLGPRRRGRGYPGYLRTVMNLAGRAAAAAGITHVSLPASPLIIPAEEIDGILGDLDSAGIAAYMPLGGLEEMEGNAREIGIEGLAGRIGALAWAGPRGSTYDKARIDSLVDAALAGAKSVCVMIGPNNVHDILDGLEGE
;
A
#
# COMPACT_ATOMS: atom_id res chain seq x y z
N MET A 1 -30.64 -20.76 8.81
CA MET A 1 -29.96 -19.50 9.17
C MET A 1 -28.98 -19.19 8.05
N GLU A 2 -29.14 -18.07 7.34
CA GLU A 2 -28.18 -17.65 6.31
C GLU A 2 -26.78 -17.57 6.90
N LYS A 3 -25.80 -18.19 6.22
CA LYS A 3 -24.40 -18.14 6.60
C LYS A 3 -23.88 -16.74 6.26
N LYS A 4 -23.91 -15.82 7.22
CA LYS A 4 -23.32 -14.49 7.06
C LYS A 4 -21.80 -14.58 7.12
N PHE A 5 -21.14 -14.11 6.07
CA PHE A 5 -19.69 -13.95 6.00
C PHE A 5 -19.30 -12.51 6.25
N TYR A 6 -18.19 -12.32 6.94
CA TYR A 6 -17.61 -11.01 7.21
C TYR A 6 -16.22 -10.93 6.62
N VAL A 7 -15.88 -9.76 6.09
CA VAL A 7 -14.47 -9.42 5.91
C VAL A 7 -13.98 -8.85 7.24
N VAL A 8 -12.91 -9.44 7.76
CA VAL A 8 -12.30 -9.04 9.03
C VAL A 8 -10.88 -8.56 8.74
N ALA A 9 -10.62 -7.31 9.07
CA ALA A 9 -9.34 -6.67 8.84
C ALA A 9 -8.59 -6.50 10.17
N PHE A 10 -7.32 -6.87 10.14
CA PHE A 10 -6.39 -6.80 11.27
C PHE A 10 -5.55 -5.53 11.12
N PRO A 11 -5.71 -4.53 12.01
CA PRO A 11 -4.87 -3.35 11.98
C PRO A 11 -3.41 -3.69 12.28
N SER A 12 -2.50 -3.10 11.51
CA SER A 12 -1.06 -3.16 11.80
C SER A 12 -0.72 -2.53 13.15
N VAL A 13 0.47 -2.83 13.67
CA VAL A 13 0.98 -2.21 14.91
C VAL A 13 0.93 -0.67 14.87
N PHE A 14 1.17 -0.06 13.72
CA PHE A 14 1.12 1.40 13.52
C PHE A 14 -0.29 1.96 13.36
N ALA A 15 -1.27 1.12 13.02
CA ALA A 15 -2.67 1.49 12.90
C ALA A 15 -3.47 1.37 14.21
N ARG A 16 -2.99 0.62 15.20
CA ARG A 16 -3.74 0.34 16.46
C ARG A 16 -4.19 1.59 17.21
N ARG A 17 -3.43 2.69 17.15
CA ARG A 17 -3.79 3.98 17.77
C ARG A 17 -4.75 4.83 16.91
N ASN A 18 -4.89 4.49 15.63
CA ASN A 18 -5.61 5.26 14.62
C ASN A 18 -6.70 4.43 13.93
N VAL A 19 -7.30 3.45 14.63
CA VAL A 19 -8.38 2.61 14.11
C VAL A 19 -9.56 3.43 13.54
N PRO A 20 -10.02 4.54 14.15
CA PRO A 20 -11.09 5.34 13.56
C PRO A 20 -10.74 5.90 12.17
N LEU A 21 -9.48 6.33 11.98
CA LEU A 21 -8.98 6.78 10.68
C LEU A 21 -8.93 5.62 9.69
N LEU A 22 -8.41 4.46 10.10
CA LEU A 22 -8.37 3.26 9.25
C LEU A 22 -9.77 2.82 8.81
N MET A 23 -10.76 2.83 9.71
CA MET A 23 -12.16 2.54 9.37
C MET A 23 -12.74 3.55 8.38
N ARG A 24 -12.35 4.83 8.45
CA ARG A 24 -12.74 5.83 7.44
C ARG A 24 -12.14 5.50 6.08
N ASN A 25 -10.86 5.16 6.03
CA ASN A 25 -10.16 4.81 4.80
C ASN A 25 -10.78 3.55 4.16
N ILE A 26 -11.11 2.53 4.97
CA ILE A 26 -11.85 1.34 4.53
C ILE A 26 -13.18 1.74 3.88
N ARG A 27 -13.99 2.59 4.52
CA ARG A 27 -15.29 3.01 3.95
C ARG A 27 -15.11 3.72 2.60
N LYS A 28 -14.12 4.60 2.47
CA LYS A 28 -13.84 5.29 1.21
C LYS A 28 -13.41 4.29 0.12
N ALA A 29 -12.49 3.37 0.44
CA ALA A 29 -12.03 2.36 -0.51
C ALA A 29 -13.17 1.42 -0.98
N LEU A 30 -14.06 1.02 -0.07
CA LEU A 30 -15.24 0.22 -0.42
C LEU A 30 -16.19 1.00 -1.34
N LYS A 31 -16.35 2.31 -1.12
CA LYS A 31 -17.16 3.17 -1.98
C LYS A 31 -16.52 3.33 -3.38
N ALA A 32 -15.22 3.56 -3.46
CA ALA A 32 -14.47 3.65 -4.71
C ALA A 32 -14.56 2.33 -5.53
N ALA A 33 -14.56 1.18 -4.84
CA ALA A 33 -14.74 -0.13 -5.46
C ALA A 33 -16.22 -0.49 -5.78
N GLY A 34 -17.15 0.46 -5.70
CA GLY A 34 -18.56 0.26 -6.08
C GLY A 34 -19.40 -0.52 -5.06
N MET A 35 -18.89 -0.83 -3.87
CA MET A 35 -19.60 -1.63 -2.85
C MET A 35 -20.54 -0.82 -1.94
N GLY A 36 -20.76 0.46 -2.26
CA GLY A 36 -21.69 1.31 -1.52
C GLY A 36 -21.35 1.50 -0.03
N ARG A 37 -22.37 1.67 0.82
CA ARG A 37 -22.21 1.87 2.27
C ARG A 37 -22.26 0.54 3.03
N ALA A 38 -21.27 -0.31 2.80
CA ALA A 38 -21.10 -1.53 3.60
C ALA A 38 -20.94 -1.18 5.10
N PRO A 39 -21.65 -1.85 6.02
CA PRO A 39 -21.46 -1.65 7.45
C PRO A 39 -20.03 -2.00 7.88
N VAL A 40 -19.32 -1.00 8.41
CA VAL A 40 -17.96 -1.14 8.96
C VAL A 40 -18.00 -0.92 10.47
N GLY A 41 -17.75 -1.99 11.23
CA GLY A 41 -17.75 -2.05 12.68
C GLY A 41 -16.39 -2.40 13.26
N ARG A 42 -16.33 -2.48 14.60
CA ARG A 42 -15.14 -2.89 15.33
C ARG A 42 -15.54 -3.93 16.37
N ASP A 43 -14.81 -5.03 16.42
CA ASP A 43 -14.92 -6.02 17.48
C ASP A 43 -13.54 -6.22 18.13
N GLY A 44 -13.36 -5.65 19.32
CA GLY A 44 -12.08 -5.66 20.03
C GLY A 44 -10.92 -5.11 19.19
N PRO A 45 -9.90 -5.94 18.84
CA PRO A 45 -8.75 -5.51 18.08
C PRO A 45 -8.96 -5.53 16.54
N VAL A 46 -10.07 -6.08 16.04
CA VAL A 46 -10.31 -6.22 14.60
C VAL A 46 -11.41 -5.28 14.09
N ILE A 47 -11.36 -4.98 12.79
CA ILE A 47 -12.40 -4.24 12.07
C ILE A 47 -13.24 -5.25 11.31
N THR A 48 -14.56 -5.14 11.40
CA THR A 48 -15.50 -6.05 10.73
C THR A 48 -16.26 -5.32 9.64
N ILE A 49 -16.50 -6.00 8.53
CA ILE A 49 -17.15 -5.45 7.35
C ILE A 49 -18.19 -6.47 6.89
N GLU A 50 -19.47 -6.07 6.91
CA GLU A 50 -20.56 -6.85 6.33
C GLU A 50 -20.67 -6.48 4.84
N ALA A 51 -20.12 -7.31 3.97
CA ALA A 51 -20.07 -7.07 2.54
C ALA A 51 -20.92 -8.10 1.79
N ALA A 52 -21.75 -7.63 0.84
CA ALA A 52 -22.49 -8.51 -0.07
C ALA A 52 -21.55 -9.31 -0.99
N GLU A 53 -20.39 -8.73 -1.32
CA GLU A 53 -19.33 -9.35 -2.11
C GLU A 53 -18.02 -9.43 -1.30
N PRO A 54 -17.86 -10.44 -0.42
CA PRO A 54 -16.71 -10.52 0.49
C PRO A 54 -15.36 -10.59 -0.20
N VAL A 55 -15.27 -11.19 -1.39
CA VAL A 55 -14.02 -11.31 -2.14
C VAL A 55 -13.54 -9.94 -2.60
N MET A 56 -14.41 -9.18 -3.29
CA MET A 56 -14.12 -7.81 -3.72
C MET A 56 -13.79 -6.89 -2.54
N ALA A 57 -14.57 -7.00 -1.45
CA ALA A 57 -14.31 -6.25 -0.23
C ALA A 57 -12.94 -6.59 0.38
N SER A 58 -12.57 -7.88 0.42
CA SER A 58 -11.27 -8.29 0.95
C SER A 58 -10.11 -7.73 0.12
N SER A 59 -10.21 -7.75 -1.21
CA SER A 59 -9.19 -7.22 -2.12
C SER A 59 -9.04 -5.70 -1.98
N ALA A 60 -10.15 -4.95 -1.93
CA ALA A 60 -10.10 -3.49 -1.77
C ALA A 60 -9.49 -3.09 -0.42
N VAL A 61 -9.81 -3.82 0.65
CA VAL A 61 -9.29 -3.55 1.99
C VAL A 61 -7.82 -3.96 2.12
N ALA A 62 -7.41 -5.06 1.51
CA ALA A 62 -6.03 -5.54 1.55
C ALA A 62 -5.04 -4.55 0.91
N GLN A 63 -5.50 -3.74 -0.06
CA GLN A 63 -4.70 -2.68 -0.70
C GLN A 63 -4.45 -1.45 0.18
N LEU A 64 -5.08 -1.35 1.36
CA LEU A 64 -4.89 -0.20 2.23
C LEU A 64 -3.69 -0.38 3.16
N PHE A 65 -2.92 0.70 3.30
CA PHE A 65 -1.94 0.80 4.38
C PHE A 65 -2.64 0.92 5.75
N GLY A 66 -2.00 0.36 6.77
CA GLY A 66 -2.56 0.16 8.10
C GLY A 66 -3.22 -1.21 8.31
N ILE A 67 -3.29 -2.05 7.28
CA ILE A 67 -3.88 -3.40 7.35
C ILE A 67 -2.77 -4.44 7.31
N GLU A 68 -2.67 -5.29 8.31
CA GLU A 68 -1.67 -6.36 8.38
C GLU A 68 -2.15 -7.65 7.73
N ARG A 69 -3.43 -7.97 7.90
CA ARG A 69 -4.08 -9.18 7.38
C ARG A 69 -5.55 -8.88 7.11
N VAL A 70 -6.13 -9.54 6.13
CA VAL A 70 -7.57 -9.57 5.89
C VAL A 70 -8.01 -11.01 5.79
N ILE A 71 -9.14 -11.35 6.41
CA ILE A 71 -9.76 -12.67 6.25
C ILE A 71 -11.22 -12.53 5.83
N ILE A 72 -11.71 -13.51 5.08
CA ILE A 72 -13.15 -13.73 4.91
C ILE A 72 -13.53 -14.84 5.89
N ALA A 73 -14.40 -14.53 6.84
CA ALA A 73 -14.70 -15.41 7.96
C ALA A 73 -16.19 -15.58 8.22
N ARG A 74 -16.55 -16.75 8.74
CA ARG A 74 -17.84 -16.99 9.37
C ARG A 74 -17.77 -16.50 10.82
N GLN A 75 -18.66 -15.59 11.19
CA GLN A 75 -18.78 -15.13 12.57
C GLN A 75 -19.67 -16.09 13.37
N VAL A 76 -19.20 -16.48 14.55
CA VAL A 76 -19.98 -17.23 15.55
C VAL A 76 -19.78 -16.63 16.93
N LYS A 77 -20.61 -17.04 17.89
CA LYS A 77 -20.41 -16.66 19.30
C LYS A 77 -19.07 -17.22 19.80
N ASN A 78 -18.34 -16.46 20.62
CA ASN A 78 -17.15 -16.98 21.30
C ASN A 78 -17.56 -17.93 22.43
N ASP A 79 -17.88 -19.15 22.05
CA ASP A 79 -18.27 -20.26 22.91
C ASP A 79 -17.47 -21.48 22.45
N PHE A 80 -16.93 -22.26 23.39
CA PHE A 80 -15.96 -23.31 23.09
C PHE A 80 -16.53 -24.35 22.11
N ASP A 81 -17.71 -24.90 22.40
CA ASP A 81 -18.31 -25.98 21.62
C ASP A 81 -18.76 -25.48 20.24
N VAL A 82 -19.36 -24.28 20.20
CA VAL A 82 -19.82 -23.66 18.95
C VAL A 82 -18.62 -23.35 18.05
N ALA A 83 -17.56 -22.74 18.60
CA ALA A 83 -16.37 -22.41 17.83
C ALA A 83 -15.65 -23.67 17.34
N ALA A 84 -15.46 -24.68 18.18
CA ALA A 84 -14.79 -25.93 17.82
C ALA A 84 -15.51 -26.63 16.66
N THR A 85 -16.85 -26.70 16.75
CA THR A 85 -17.71 -27.29 15.72
C THR A 85 -17.57 -26.56 14.39
N VAL A 86 -17.62 -25.22 14.41
CA VAL A 86 -17.56 -24.43 13.18
C VAL A 86 -16.16 -24.38 12.57
N ILE A 87 -15.11 -24.36 13.39
CA ILE A 87 -13.73 -24.55 12.90
C ILE A 87 -13.61 -25.91 12.22
N ALA A 88 -14.16 -26.97 12.82
CA ALA A 88 -14.10 -28.30 12.23
C ALA A 88 -14.90 -28.43 10.92
N GLU A 89 -16.08 -27.81 10.84
CA GLU A 89 -16.88 -27.73 9.63
C GLU A 89 -16.15 -27.00 8.49
N VAL A 90 -15.69 -25.78 8.77
CA VAL A 90 -15.01 -24.94 7.77
C VAL A 90 -13.70 -25.58 7.36
N GLY A 91 -12.88 -26.01 8.33
CA GLY A 91 -11.63 -26.70 8.10
C GLY A 91 -11.80 -27.90 7.18
N ALA A 92 -12.65 -28.87 7.55
CA ALA A 92 -12.89 -30.06 6.73
C ALA A 92 -13.43 -29.74 5.32
N SER A 93 -14.15 -28.63 5.14
CA SER A 93 -14.63 -28.20 3.81
C SER A 93 -13.52 -27.64 2.90
N LEU A 94 -12.43 -27.13 3.48
CA LEU A 94 -11.31 -26.53 2.76
C LEU A 94 -10.22 -27.55 2.40
N LEU A 95 -10.20 -28.73 3.05
CA LEU A 95 -9.17 -29.75 2.86
C LEU A 95 -9.42 -30.62 1.63
N LEU A 96 -8.35 -30.82 0.87
CA LEU A 96 -8.26 -31.77 -0.23
C LEU A 96 -7.74 -33.13 0.26
N LYS A 97 -7.79 -34.13 -0.62
CA LYS A 97 -7.35 -35.50 -0.31
C LYS A 97 -5.84 -35.52 -0.04
N GLY A 98 -5.43 -36.02 1.11
CA GLY A 98 -4.03 -36.11 1.53
C GLY A 98 -3.42 -34.82 2.07
N ASP A 99 -4.20 -33.75 2.25
CA ASP A 99 -3.69 -32.48 2.79
C ASP A 99 -3.16 -32.67 4.23
N ARG A 100 -2.01 -32.07 4.52
CA ARG A 100 -1.59 -31.79 5.90
C ARG A 100 -2.09 -30.43 6.32
N PHE A 101 -2.79 -30.36 7.44
CA PHE A 101 -3.43 -29.13 7.90
C PHE A 101 -2.95 -28.69 9.28
N LEU A 102 -2.86 -27.38 9.46
CA LEU A 102 -2.59 -26.76 10.75
C LEU A 102 -3.82 -25.97 11.18
N VAL A 103 -4.35 -26.23 12.36
CA VAL A 103 -5.32 -25.33 12.99
C VAL A 103 -4.54 -24.28 13.76
N LYS A 104 -4.88 -23.00 13.58
CA LYS A 104 -4.29 -21.90 14.34
C LYS A 104 -5.39 -21.02 14.92
N VAL A 105 -5.44 -20.94 16.24
CA VAL A 105 -6.43 -20.13 16.96
C VAL A 105 -5.72 -19.01 17.72
N GLU A 106 -6.02 -17.76 17.34
CA GLU A 106 -5.46 -16.56 17.95
C GLU A 106 -6.56 -15.73 18.65
N GLY A 107 -6.16 -14.77 19.49
CA GLY A 107 -7.05 -13.82 20.13
C GLY A 107 -7.32 -14.10 21.61
N GLU A 108 -8.47 -13.63 22.11
CA GLU A 108 -8.85 -13.75 23.52
C GLU A 108 -10.21 -14.43 23.70
N ALA A 109 -10.30 -15.32 24.70
CA ALA A 109 -11.53 -15.97 25.11
C ALA A 109 -11.70 -15.94 26.63
N ARG A 110 -12.95 -16.06 27.08
CA ARG A 110 -13.28 -16.20 28.50
C ARG A 110 -13.59 -17.66 28.80
N GLY A 111 -12.85 -18.25 29.73
CA GLY A 111 -13.13 -19.59 30.24
C GLY A 111 -12.38 -20.74 29.56
N PHE A 112 -11.61 -20.47 28.51
CA PHE A 112 -10.72 -21.46 27.87
C PHE A 112 -9.53 -20.78 27.21
N LEU A 113 -8.44 -21.52 26.99
CA LEU A 113 -7.30 -21.01 26.25
C LEU A 113 -7.52 -21.24 24.75
N PRO A 114 -7.11 -20.30 23.87
CA PRO A 114 -7.16 -20.50 22.41
C PRO A 114 -6.51 -21.82 21.98
N ARG A 115 -5.44 -22.24 22.67
CA ARG A 115 -4.74 -23.50 22.40
C ARG A 115 -5.56 -24.75 22.72
N ASP A 116 -6.44 -24.70 23.72
CA ASP A 116 -7.35 -25.82 24.02
C ASP A 116 -8.36 -26.00 22.88
N LEU A 117 -8.87 -24.87 22.36
CA LEU A 117 -9.79 -24.85 21.22
C LEU A 117 -9.10 -25.34 19.95
N GLU A 118 -7.85 -24.94 19.72
CA GLU A 118 -7.02 -25.41 18.61
C GLU A 118 -6.86 -26.94 18.62
N MET A 119 -6.55 -27.52 19.79
CA MET A 119 -6.44 -28.97 19.95
C MET A 119 -7.77 -29.68 19.70
N ALA A 120 -8.86 -29.20 20.31
CA ALA A 120 -10.18 -29.78 20.13
C ALA A 120 -10.66 -29.74 18.67
N ALA A 121 -10.47 -28.59 18.01
CA ALA A 121 -10.81 -28.43 16.60
C ALA A 121 -9.95 -29.33 15.69
N THR A 122 -8.65 -29.46 15.97
CA THR A 122 -7.75 -30.36 15.23
C THR A 122 -8.26 -31.80 15.29
N SER A 123 -8.55 -32.31 16.50
CA SER A 123 -9.11 -33.66 16.67
C SER A 123 -10.45 -33.83 15.94
N ALA A 124 -11.32 -32.83 15.98
CA ALA A 124 -12.60 -32.87 15.28
C ALA A 124 -12.46 -32.89 13.74
N ILE A 125 -11.47 -32.16 13.19
CA ILE A 125 -11.18 -32.18 11.74
C ILE A 125 -10.63 -33.54 11.33
N ILE A 126 -9.74 -34.16 12.12
CA ILE A 126 -9.21 -35.50 11.83
C ILE A 126 -10.37 -36.49 11.69
N GLY A 127 -11.30 -36.50 12.65
CA GLY A 127 -12.48 -37.38 12.59
C GLY A 127 -13.34 -37.16 11.34
N ARG A 128 -13.53 -35.90 10.92
CA ARG A 128 -14.32 -35.54 9.74
C ARG A 128 -13.61 -35.76 8.40
N SER A 129 -12.28 -35.87 8.41
CA SER A 129 -11.45 -35.91 7.20
C SER A 129 -10.79 -37.27 6.97
N ALA A 130 -11.11 -38.27 7.81
CA ALA A 130 -10.50 -39.60 7.80
C ALA A 130 -10.59 -40.27 6.42
N GLU A 131 -11.74 -40.21 5.74
CA GLU A 131 -11.93 -40.79 4.40
C GLU A 131 -11.12 -40.09 3.31
N ARG A 132 -10.74 -38.84 3.53
CA ARG A 132 -9.90 -38.06 2.61
C ARG A 132 -8.41 -38.22 2.89
N GLY A 133 -8.03 -38.95 3.93
CA GLY A 133 -6.63 -39.13 4.34
C GLY A 133 -5.93 -37.82 4.70
N ALA A 134 -6.67 -36.76 5.02
CA ALA A 134 -6.09 -35.50 5.48
C ALA A 134 -5.69 -35.65 6.96
N GLY A 135 -4.52 -35.12 7.32
CA GLY A 135 -3.93 -35.29 8.65
C GLY A 135 -3.34 -33.99 9.20
N PRO A 136 -3.02 -33.94 10.50
CA PRO A 136 -2.41 -32.76 11.09
C PRO A 136 -0.99 -32.56 10.55
N GLY A 137 -0.64 -31.30 10.28
CA GLY A 137 0.71 -30.83 9.97
C GLY A 137 1.35 -30.10 11.14
N THR A 138 2.53 -29.52 10.92
CA THR A 138 3.24 -28.67 11.88
C THR A 138 3.24 -27.21 11.40
N GLU A 139 3.73 -26.28 12.23
CA GLU A 139 3.91 -24.88 11.80
C GLU A 139 4.84 -24.77 10.57
N GLU A 140 5.81 -25.66 10.46
CA GLU A 140 6.82 -25.68 9.38
C GLU A 140 6.40 -26.54 8.19
N ASP A 141 5.53 -27.55 8.40
CA ASP A 141 5.14 -28.52 7.38
C ASP A 141 3.61 -28.74 7.39
N HIS A 142 2.91 -27.87 6.66
CA HIS A 142 1.48 -28.00 6.36
C HIS A 142 1.18 -27.47 4.95
N ASN A 143 0.15 -28.03 4.31
CA ASN A 143 -0.37 -27.57 3.02
C ASN A 143 -1.42 -26.47 3.21
N ARG A 144 -2.18 -26.53 4.30
CA ARG A 144 -3.32 -25.64 4.58
C ARG A 144 -3.35 -25.20 6.03
N GLN A 145 -3.61 -23.92 6.26
CA GLN A 145 -3.87 -23.39 7.59
C GLN A 145 -5.38 -23.11 7.75
N VAL A 146 -6.01 -23.72 8.75
CA VAL A 146 -7.36 -23.39 9.22
C VAL A 146 -7.22 -22.37 10.33
N TYR A 147 -7.56 -21.13 10.04
CA TYR A 147 -7.35 -20.01 10.96
C TYR A 147 -8.65 -19.60 11.65
N ALA A 148 -8.58 -19.30 12.94
CA ALA A 148 -9.67 -18.65 13.66
C ALA A 148 -9.13 -17.54 14.57
N PHE A 149 -9.90 -16.45 14.69
CA PHE A 149 -9.57 -15.34 15.59
C PHE A 149 -10.70 -15.09 16.60
N LEU A 150 -10.34 -15.02 17.87
CA LEU A 150 -11.26 -14.86 19.00
C LEU A 150 -11.25 -13.42 19.52
N THR A 151 -12.43 -12.84 19.67
CA THR A 151 -12.68 -11.61 20.41
C THR A 151 -13.50 -11.93 21.66
N LYS A 152 -13.68 -10.96 22.56
CA LYS A 152 -14.52 -11.17 23.77
C LYS A 152 -15.94 -11.64 23.46
N ALA A 153 -16.48 -11.30 22.29
CA ALA A 153 -17.87 -11.60 21.92
C ALA A 153 -17.99 -12.71 20.87
N HIS A 154 -17.05 -12.79 19.92
CA HIS A 154 -17.19 -13.62 18.73
C HIS A 154 -15.92 -14.42 18.41
N ALA A 155 -16.12 -15.48 17.62
CA ALA A 155 -15.06 -16.17 16.93
C ALA A 155 -15.25 -15.97 15.41
N TYR A 156 -14.16 -15.64 14.72
CA TYR A 156 -14.11 -15.47 13.28
C TYR A 156 -13.34 -16.64 12.68
N VAL A 157 -14.07 -17.58 12.09
CA VAL A 157 -13.48 -18.78 11.47
C VAL A 157 -13.21 -18.50 9.99
N SER A 158 -11.94 -18.46 9.62
CA SER A 158 -11.46 -18.06 8.30
C SER A 158 -11.77 -19.11 7.24
N ILE A 159 -12.22 -18.62 6.09
CA ILE A 159 -12.39 -19.37 4.83
C ILE A 159 -11.30 -18.99 3.84
N PHE A 160 -10.89 -17.72 3.89
CA PHE A 160 -9.86 -17.16 3.06
C PHE A 160 -9.06 -16.16 3.88
N SER A 161 -7.74 -16.13 3.68
CA SER A 161 -6.85 -15.17 4.34
C SER A 161 -5.91 -14.59 3.29
N ASP A 162 -5.72 -13.28 3.37
CA ASP A 162 -4.77 -12.56 2.57
C ASP A 162 -3.91 -11.63 3.45
N LYS A 163 -2.70 -11.35 2.97
CA LYS A 163 -1.76 -10.45 3.63
C LYS A 163 -2.10 -9.01 3.26
N GLY A 164 -2.15 -8.13 4.25
CA GLY A 164 -2.27 -6.68 4.00
C GLY A 164 -0.91 -6.02 3.80
N LEU A 165 -0.91 -4.73 3.46
CA LEU A 165 0.33 -3.98 3.18
C LEU A 165 1.13 -3.57 4.43
N GLY A 166 0.55 -3.70 5.62
CA GLY A 166 1.11 -3.17 6.85
C GLY A 166 1.21 -1.65 6.80
N GLY A 167 2.28 -1.08 7.39
CA GLY A 167 2.48 0.38 7.41
C GLY A 167 1.47 1.11 8.29
N ALA A 168 1.38 2.43 8.16
CA ALA A 168 0.45 3.27 8.89
C ALA A 168 -0.77 3.66 8.03
N PRO A 169 -1.95 3.92 8.63
CA PRO A 169 -3.10 4.38 7.88
C PRO A 169 -2.79 5.67 7.12
N HIS A 170 -3.24 5.75 5.86
CA HIS A 170 -3.13 6.97 5.06
C HIS A 170 -3.70 8.19 5.81
N GLY A 171 -2.94 9.29 5.80
CA GLY A 171 -3.31 10.57 6.43
C GLY A 171 -3.10 10.63 7.94
N VAL A 172 -2.39 9.68 8.56
CA VAL A 172 -2.15 9.67 10.02
C VAL A 172 -1.39 10.91 10.50
N HIS A 173 -0.48 11.42 9.67
CA HIS A 173 0.34 12.58 10.00
C HIS A 173 -0.40 13.92 9.84
N LYS A 174 -1.59 13.92 9.21
CA LYS A 174 -2.36 15.14 8.87
C LYS A 174 -1.50 16.18 8.14
N ARG A 175 -0.55 15.71 7.34
CA ARG A 175 0.35 16.51 6.52
C ARG A 175 0.35 15.94 5.12
N THR A 176 0.17 16.82 4.16
CA THR A 176 0.32 16.51 2.74
C THR A 176 1.78 16.65 2.35
N VAL A 177 2.30 15.65 1.64
CA VAL A 177 3.65 15.64 1.06
C VAL A 177 3.49 15.61 -0.45
N LEU A 178 4.17 16.52 -1.15
CA LEU A 178 4.19 16.51 -2.60
C LEU A 178 5.26 15.52 -3.08
N CYS A 179 4.84 14.49 -3.81
CA CYS A 179 5.69 13.40 -4.28
C CYS A 179 5.92 13.52 -5.79
N PRO A 180 7.12 13.92 -6.25
CA PRO A 180 7.46 13.85 -7.65
C PRO A 180 7.69 12.39 -8.08
N VAL A 181 7.14 12.01 -9.23
CA VAL A 181 7.32 10.68 -9.86
C VAL A 181 7.82 10.90 -11.29
N PHE A 182 9.01 10.39 -11.59
CA PHE A 182 9.70 10.54 -12.89
C PHE A 182 10.53 9.33 -13.31
N ASP A 183 10.64 8.33 -12.43
CA ASP A 183 11.37 7.08 -12.63
C ASP A 183 10.98 6.06 -11.56
N GLU A 184 11.61 4.90 -11.59
CA GLU A 184 11.32 3.80 -10.69
C GLU A 184 11.63 4.13 -9.21
N LEU A 185 12.74 4.83 -8.93
CA LEU A 185 13.13 5.18 -7.56
C LEU A 185 12.15 6.16 -6.92
N SER A 186 11.70 7.14 -7.70
CA SER A 186 10.71 8.14 -7.27
C SER A 186 9.30 7.55 -7.09
N ALA A 187 8.92 6.57 -7.92
CA ALA A 187 7.70 5.79 -7.69
C ALA A 187 7.75 5.01 -6.37
N VAL A 188 8.89 4.36 -6.07
CA VAL A 188 9.11 3.66 -4.79
C VAL A 188 9.09 4.62 -3.62
N SER A 189 9.70 5.80 -3.75
CA SER A 189 9.68 6.86 -2.75
C SER A 189 8.25 7.33 -2.44
N CYS A 190 7.45 7.56 -3.48
CA CYS A 190 6.04 7.93 -3.32
C CYS A 190 5.24 6.85 -2.57
N MET A 191 5.48 5.58 -2.89
CA MET A 191 4.85 4.45 -2.20
C MET A 191 5.27 4.33 -0.74
N ALA A 192 6.56 4.53 -0.45
CA ALA A 192 7.07 4.52 0.91
C ALA A 192 6.44 5.64 1.76
N ALA A 193 6.30 6.85 1.19
CA ALA A 193 5.63 7.96 1.87
C ALA A 193 4.16 7.64 2.21
N LEU A 194 3.41 7.04 1.28
CA LEU A 194 2.04 6.56 1.56
C LEU A 194 2.03 5.49 2.66
N ARG A 195 2.97 4.53 2.61
CA ARG A 195 3.10 3.44 3.59
C ARG A 195 3.39 3.94 4.99
N GLN A 196 4.15 5.03 5.09
CA GLN A 196 4.49 5.70 6.34
C GLN A 196 3.31 6.55 6.86
N GLY A 197 2.23 6.68 6.09
CA GLY A 197 0.96 7.28 6.52
C GLY A 197 0.82 8.76 6.20
N PHE A 198 1.64 9.30 5.29
CA PHE A 198 1.44 10.65 4.78
C PHE A 198 0.22 10.72 3.86
N ASP A 199 -0.39 11.90 3.83
CA ASP A 199 -1.24 12.28 2.71
C ASP A 199 -0.32 12.69 1.55
N VAL A 200 -0.56 12.19 0.34
CA VAL A 200 0.38 12.33 -0.77
C VAL A 200 -0.31 12.97 -1.96
N ARG A 201 0.24 14.11 -2.41
CA ARG A 201 -0.11 14.73 -3.69
C ARG A 201 0.97 14.37 -4.71
N MET A 202 0.60 13.65 -5.76
CA MET A 202 1.56 13.24 -6.79
C MET A 202 1.73 14.31 -7.87
N ILE A 203 2.96 14.55 -8.29
CA ILE A 203 3.27 15.24 -9.53
C ILE A 203 4.07 14.32 -10.46
N MET A 204 3.70 14.30 -11.73
CA MET A 204 4.28 13.44 -12.75
C MET A 204 5.23 14.27 -13.61
N CYS A 205 6.51 13.95 -13.59
CA CYS A 205 7.55 14.73 -14.24
C CYS A 205 8.14 13.93 -15.40
N TYR A 206 8.04 14.46 -16.63
CA TYR A 206 8.44 13.76 -17.85
C TYR A 206 9.30 14.63 -18.75
N SER A 207 10.14 13.99 -19.56
CA SER A 207 11.00 14.64 -20.56
C SER A 207 10.45 14.44 -21.97
N LYS A 208 9.78 13.31 -22.24
CA LYS A 208 9.28 12.92 -23.56
C LYS A 208 7.86 12.37 -23.45
N GLU A 209 7.02 12.60 -24.46
CA GLU A 209 5.63 12.08 -24.49
C GLU A 209 5.58 10.55 -24.38
N SER A 210 6.59 9.85 -24.90
CA SER A 210 6.70 8.39 -24.78
C SER A 210 6.76 7.86 -23.34
N GLU A 211 7.04 8.73 -22.36
CA GLU A 211 7.12 8.39 -20.93
C GLU A 211 5.74 8.46 -20.24
N LEU A 212 4.77 9.16 -20.83
CA LEU A 212 3.44 9.37 -20.24
C LEU A 212 2.70 8.06 -19.98
N ALA A 213 2.73 7.13 -20.93
CA ALA A 213 2.09 5.82 -20.77
C ALA A 213 2.68 5.02 -19.60
N TRP A 214 3.98 5.17 -19.33
CA TRP A 214 4.62 4.53 -18.18
C TRP A 214 4.23 5.24 -16.88
N LEU A 215 4.24 6.57 -16.84
CA LEU A 215 3.80 7.35 -15.68
C LEU A 215 2.34 7.07 -15.31
N ALA A 216 1.44 7.01 -16.29
CA ALA A 216 0.03 6.67 -16.08
C ALA A 216 -0.14 5.26 -15.49
N LYS A 217 0.65 4.28 -15.96
CA LYS A 217 0.66 2.92 -15.39
C LYS A 217 1.17 2.91 -13.95
N ILE A 218 2.20 3.69 -13.62
CA ILE A 218 2.69 3.82 -12.25
C ILE A 218 1.65 4.50 -11.37
N ALA A 219 1.06 5.61 -11.82
CA ALA A 219 -0.01 6.31 -11.12
C ALA A 219 -1.17 5.37 -10.78
N ASN A 220 -1.65 4.61 -11.77
CA ASN A 220 -2.71 3.60 -11.59
C ASN A 220 -2.36 2.54 -10.53
N ARG A 221 -1.07 2.21 -10.37
CA ARG A 221 -0.62 1.30 -9.31
C ARG A 221 -0.51 1.98 -7.95
N ILE A 222 -0.35 3.30 -7.86
CA ILE A 222 -0.20 4.00 -6.59
C ILE A 222 -1.56 4.49 -6.05
N ILE A 223 -2.40 5.08 -6.91
CA ILE A 223 -3.62 5.80 -6.52
C ILE A 223 -4.61 4.98 -5.68
N PRO A 224 -4.81 3.65 -5.88
CA PRO A 224 -5.75 2.89 -5.05
C PRO A 224 -5.36 2.82 -3.58
N ARG A 225 -4.09 3.09 -3.24
CA ARG A 225 -3.55 3.05 -1.87
C ARG A 225 -3.76 4.34 -1.09
N THR A 226 -4.27 5.39 -1.75
CA THR A 226 -4.62 6.67 -1.12
C THR A 226 -5.93 6.60 -0.33
N ALA A 227 -6.76 5.57 -0.58
CA ALA A 227 -8.13 5.46 -0.07
C ALA A 227 -9.05 6.62 -0.47
N GLU A 228 -8.69 7.42 -1.47
CA GLU A 228 -9.56 8.45 -2.02
C GLU A 228 -10.44 7.90 -3.14
N GLU A 229 -11.54 8.59 -3.45
CA GLU A 229 -12.41 8.22 -4.59
C GLU A 229 -11.96 8.90 -5.88
N GLU A 230 -11.30 10.05 -5.75
CA GLU A 230 -10.80 10.89 -6.83
C GLU A 230 -9.40 11.38 -6.46
N VAL A 231 -8.49 11.40 -7.44
CA VAL A 231 -7.12 11.90 -7.26
C VAL A 231 -6.80 12.90 -8.36
N GLU A 232 -6.25 14.04 -7.97
CA GLU A 232 -5.68 15.03 -8.90
C GLU A 232 -4.20 14.70 -9.16
N LEU A 233 -3.83 14.61 -10.44
CA LEU A 233 -2.47 14.38 -10.90
C LEU A 233 -2.00 15.56 -11.75
N ALA A 234 -0.92 16.22 -11.34
CA ALA A 234 -0.32 17.30 -12.12
C ALA A 234 0.88 16.79 -12.94
N PHE A 235 0.93 17.11 -14.23
CA PHE A 235 1.97 16.69 -15.17
C PHE A 235 2.84 17.88 -15.59
N TYR A 236 4.16 17.69 -15.52
CA TYR A 236 5.17 18.70 -15.80
C TYR A 236 6.21 18.18 -16.79
N LYS A 237 6.42 18.93 -17.87
CA LYS A 237 7.41 18.61 -18.90
C LYS A 237 8.74 19.32 -18.62
N LEU A 238 9.78 18.57 -18.27
CA LEU A 238 11.10 19.08 -17.87
C LEU A 238 12.13 19.22 -19.00
N GLY A 239 11.71 19.04 -20.26
CA GLY A 239 12.61 19.07 -21.42
C GLY A 239 13.58 17.87 -21.47
N PRO A 240 14.40 17.72 -22.53
CA PRO A 240 15.22 16.53 -22.73
C PRO A 240 16.39 16.41 -21.73
N ARG A 241 16.56 15.23 -21.11
CA ARG A 241 17.76 14.86 -20.35
C ARG A 241 19.00 14.99 -21.24
N ARG A 242 19.90 15.95 -20.94
CA ARG A 242 21.11 16.16 -21.75
C ARG A 242 22.22 15.15 -21.43
N ARG A 243 23.00 14.78 -22.45
CA ARG A 243 24.28 14.08 -22.30
C ARG A 243 25.18 14.89 -21.36
N GLY A 244 25.63 14.28 -20.27
CA GLY A 244 26.52 14.89 -19.26
C GLY A 244 25.84 15.28 -17.94
N ARG A 245 24.52 15.51 -17.90
CA ARG A 245 23.79 15.59 -16.62
C ARG A 245 23.49 14.17 -16.16
N GLY A 246 24.25 13.71 -15.17
CA GLY A 246 23.94 12.47 -14.47
C GLY A 246 22.59 12.54 -13.76
N TYR A 247 22.15 11.40 -13.24
CA TYR A 247 20.93 11.29 -12.44
C TYR A 247 20.79 12.39 -11.36
N PRO A 248 21.84 12.75 -10.58
CA PRO A 248 21.72 13.76 -9.52
C PRO A 248 21.30 15.15 -10.03
N GLY A 249 21.82 15.58 -11.18
CA GLY A 249 21.46 16.88 -11.76
C GLY A 249 20.01 16.93 -12.25
N TYR A 250 19.48 15.79 -12.73
CA TYR A 250 18.05 15.68 -13.08
C TYR A 250 17.19 15.69 -11.81
N LEU A 251 17.55 14.90 -10.79
CA LEU A 251 16.89 14.89 -9.48
C LEU A 251 16.80 16.31 -8.90
N ARG A 252 17.92 17.05 -8.84
CA ARG A 252 17.94 18.42 -8.32
C ARG A 252 17.02 19.37 -9.11
N THR A 253 16.92 19.20 -10.42
CA THR A 253 15.98 19.96 -11.27
C THR A 253 14.52 19.63 -10.89
N VAL A 254 14.19 18.34 -10.74
CA VAL A 254 12.86 17.90 -10.31
C VAL A 254 12.54 18.40 -8.91
N MET A 255 13.50 18.38 -7.98
CA MET A 255 13.28 18.84 -6.61
C MET A 255 13.07 20.36 -6.52
N ASN A 256 13.75 21.15 -7.36
CA ASN A 256 13.46 22.58 -7.48
C ASN A 256 12.03 22.83 -8.00
N LEU A 257 11.61 22.08 -9.04
CA LEU A 257 10.22 22.11 -9.52
C LEU A 257 9.23 21.72 -8.41
N ALA A 258 9.49 20.61 -7.71
CA ALA A 258 8.64 20.12 -6.64
C ALA A 258 8.53 21.13 -5.49
N GLY A 259 9.63 21.77 -5.09
CA GLY A 259 9.63 22.82 -4.07
C GLY A 259 8.78 24.02 -4.46
N ARG A 260 8.90 24.50 -5.71
CA ARG A 260 8.11 25.62 -6.21
C ARG A 260 6.63 25.27 -6.39
N ALA A 261 6.33 24.07 -6.90
CA ALA A 261 4.97 23.57 -7.01
C ALA A 261 4.32 23.39 -5.62
N ALA A 262 5.08 22.89 -4.64
CA ALA A 262 4.62 22.75 -3.27
C ALA A 262 4.30 24.12 -2.65
N ALA A 263 5.20 25.10 -2.79
CA ALA A 263 4.99 26.46 -2.31
C ALA A 263 3.73 27.10 -2.93
N ALA A 264 3.53 26.96 -4.25
CA ALA A 264 2.35 27.46 -4.94
C ALA A 264 1.05 26.79 -4.46
N ALA A 265 1.11 25.52 -4.07
CA ALA A 265 -0.01 24.76 -3.52
C ALA A 265 -0.19 24.91 -2.00
N GLY A 266 0.63 25.72 -1.31
CA GLY A 266 0.60 25.84 0.15
C GLY A 266 1.06 24.58 0.89
N ILE A 267 1.76 23.68 0.20
CA ILE A 267 2.32 22.45 0.76
C ILE A 267 3.74 22.75 1.27
N THR A 268 4.01 22.37 2.52
CA THR A 268 5.29 22.64 3.19
C THR A 268 6.28 21.49 3.13
N HIS A 269 5.89 20.35 2.57
CA HIS A 269 6.70 19.13 2.55
C HIS A 269 6.77 18.52 1.15
N VAL A 270 7.97 18.10 0.73
CA VAL A 270 8.18 17.35 -0.52
C VAL A 270 8.87 16.02 -0.22
N SER A 271 8.52 14.98 -0.95
CA SER A 271 9.26 13.71 -0.88
C SER A 271 10.52 13.82 -1.73
N LEU A 272 11.67 13.54 -1.13
CA LEU A 272 12.95 13.43 -1.79
C LEU A 272 13.20 11.96 -2.14
N PRO A 273 13.13 11.58 -3.43
CA PRO A 273 13.37 10.21 -3.88
C PRO A 273 14.88 9.92 -3.97
N ALA A 274 15.56 10.02 -2.84
CA ALA A 274 16.99 9.79 -2.71
C ALA A 274 17.27 8.82 -1.58
N SER A 275 18.36 8.06 -1.74
CA SER A 275 18.97 7.28 -0.67
C SER A 275 20.48 7.47 -0.73
N PRO A 276 21.17 7.64 0.41
CA PRO A 276 22.63 7.68 0.45
C PRO A 276 23.31 6.43 -0.14
N LEU A 277 22.57 5.32 -0.30
CA LEU A 277 23.03 4.10 -0.96
C LEU A 277 23.15 4.23 -2.49
N ILE A 278 22.48 5.21 -3.08
CA ILE A 278 22.36 5.39 -4.55
C ILE A 278 22.93 6.74 -4.96
N ILE A 279 22.72 7.77 -4.15
CA ILE A 279 23.05 9.17 -4.44
C ILE A 279 24.09 9.66 -3.43
N PRO A 280 25.17 10.33 -3.87
CA PRO A 280 26.17 10.90 -2.97
C PRO A 280 25.54 11.82 -1.92
N ALA A 281 26.03 11.74 -0.69
CA ALA A 281 25.53 12.56 0.42
C ALA A 281 25.63 14.07 0.12
N GLU A 282 26.71 14.53 -0.51
CA GLU A 282 26.90 15.94 -0.88
C GLU A 282 25.81 16.47 -1.82
N GLU A 283 25.34 15.63 -2.76
CA GLU A 283 24.25 16.00 -3.67
C GLU A 283 22.91 16.05 -2.94
N ILE A 284 22.68 15.11 -2.00
CA ILE A 284 21.50 15.11 -1.12
C ILE A 284 21.50 16.39 -0.27
N ASP A 285 22.59 16.70 0.40
CA ASP A 285 22.74 17.88 1.26
C ASP A 285 22.52 19.18 0.48
N GLY A 286 23.03 19.26 -0.76
CA GLY A 286 22.80 20.38 -1.65
C GLY A 286 21.32 20.58 -2.00
N ILE A 287 20.59 19.49 -2.27
CA ILE A 287 19.13 19.53 -2.53
C ILE A 287 18.37 19.94 -1.26
N LEU A 288 18.74 19.39 -0.11
CA LEU A 288 18.13 19.72 1.18
C LEU A 288 18.29 21.21 1.50
N GLY A 289 19.50 21.76 1.29
CA GLY A 289 19.77 23.18 1.48
C GLY A 289 18.98 24.09 0.53
N ASP A 290 18.83 23.70 -0.74
CA ASP A 290 18.01 24.43 -1.72
C ASP A 290 16.53 24.48 -1.28
N LEU A 291 15.99 23.36 -0.80
CA LEU A 291 14.59 23.26 -0.34
C LEU A 291 14.35 24.01 0.97
N ASP A 292 15.26 23.90 1.94
CA ASP A 292 15.19 24.60 3.21
C ASP A 292 15.24 26.12 3.01
N SER A 293 16.10 26.59 2.10
CA SER A 293 16.17 28.01 1.71
C SER A 293 14.86 28.53 1.09
N ALA A 294 14.04 27.64 0.54
CA ALA A 294 12.71 27.95 0.02
C ALA A 294 11.57 27.75 1.05
N GLY A 295 11.90 27.38 2.30
CA GLY A 295 10.92 27.09 3.35
C GLY A 295 10.19 25.77 3.17
N ILE A 296 10.74 24.84 2.37
CA ILE A 296 10.15 23.54 2.08
C ILE A 296 10.93 22.45 2.82
N ALA A 297 10.25 21.67 3.66
CA ALA A 297 10.84 20.53 4.32
C ALA A 297 10.91 19.32 3.36
N ALA A 298 12.08 18.71 3.25
CA ALA A 298 12.23 17.47 2.51
C ALA A 298 11.95 16.26 3.43
N TYR A 299 11.24 15.28 2.90
CA TYR A 299 11.03 13.99 3.53
C TYR A 299 11.76 12.90 2.74
N MET A 300 12.58 12.08 3.39
CA MET A 300 13.31 10.99 2.75
C MET A 300 12.69 9.65 3.16
N PRO A 301 11.71 9.13 2.41
CA PRO A 301 10.96 7.95 2.81
C PRO A 301 11.74 6.64 2.60
N LEU A 302 12.91 6.67 1.94
CA LEU A 302 13.67 5.48 1.59
C LEU A 302 14.70 5.14 2.67
N GLY A 303 14.32 4.34 3.67
CA GLY A 303 15.17 4.03 4.83
C GLY A 303 16.19 2.91 4.62
N GLY A 304 15.98 2.01 3.65
CA GLY A 304 16.88 0.89 3.36
C GLY A 304 16.48 0.06 2.13
N LEU A 305 17.35 -0.84 1.68
CA LEU A 305 17.14 -1.65 0.45
C LEU A 305 15.93 -2.57 0.56
N GLU A 306 15.72 -3.24 1.70
CA GLU A 306 14.56 -4.14 1.88
C GLU A 306 13.22 -3.40 1.75
N GLU A 307 13.15 -2.16 2.27
CA GLU A 307 11.97 -1.30 2.12
C GLU A 307 11.76 -0.91 0.65
N MET A 308 12.84 -0.56 -0.06
CA MET A 308 12.78 -0.25 -1.49
C MET A 308 12.28 -1.45 -2.31
N GLU A 309 12.83 -2.64 -2.08
CA GLU A 309 12.45 -3.87 -2.78
C GLU A 309 11.00 -4.27 -2.48
N GLY A 310 10.59 -4.19 -1.21
CA GLY A 310 9.22 -4.48 -0.80
C GLY A 310 8.20 -3.54 -1.46
N ASN A 311 8.50 -2.24 -1.53
CA ASN A 311 7.64 -1.27 -2.19
C ASN A 311 7.66 -1.42 -3.73
N ALA A 312 8.81 -1.78 -4.33
CA ALA A 312 8.92 -2.05 -5.76
C ALA A 312 8.10 -3.29 -6.17
N ARG A 313 8.09 -4.34 -5.35
CA ARG A 313 7.22 -5.52 -5.49
C ARG A 313 5.76 -5.15 -5.50
N GLU A 314 5.38 -4.32 -4.55
CA GLU A 314 3.99 -3.91 -4.36
C GLU A 314 3.41 -3.18 -5.59
N ILE A 315 4.23 -2.39 -6.26
CA ILE A 315 3.85 -1.72 -7.52
C ILE A 315 4.34 -2.46 -8.77
N GLY A 316 4.74 -3.73 -8.66
CA GLY A 316 5.07 -4.61 -9.80
C GLY A 316 6.19 -4.09 -10.70
N ILE A 317 7.20 -3.42 -10.13
CA ILE A 317 8.38 -2.90 -10.85
C ILE A 317 9.67 -3.62 -10.45
N GLU A 318 9.58 -4.82 -9.88
CA GLU A 318 10.74 -5.61 -9.43
C GLU A 318 11.75 -5.90 -10.54
N GLY A 319 11.27 -6.17 -11.76
CA GLY A 319 12.14 -6.35 -12.92
C GLY A 319 12.94 -5.09 -13.29
N LEU A 320 12.54 -3.93 -12.76
CA LEU A 320 13.25 -2.66 -12.90
C LEU A 320 14.16 -2.37 -11.69
N ALA A 321 14.19 -3.22 -10.65
CA ALA A 321 15.15 -3.13 -9.55
C ALA A 321 16.60 -3.25 -10.06
N GLY A 322 16.83 -3.99 -11.14
CA GLY A 322 18.12 -4.00 -11.84
C GLY A 322 18.55 -2.61 -12.34
N ARG A 323 17.59 -1.73 -12.67
CA ARG A 323 17.88 -0.32 -13.01
C ARG A 323 18.15 0.53 -11.77
N ILE A 324 17.47 0.28 -10.65
CA ILE A 324 17.78 0.91 -9.35
C ILE A 324 19.22 0.54 -8.93
N GLY A 325 19.59 -0.74 -9.08
CA GLY A 325 20.97 -1.20 -8.89
C GLY A 325 21.94 -0.51 -9.87
N ALA A 326 21.61 -0.44 -11.15
CA ALA A 326 22.45 0.24 -12.15
C ALA A 326 22.64 1.74 -11.84
N LEU A 327 21.64 2.41 -11.26
CA LEU A 327 21.75 3.79 -10.78
C LEU A 327 22.75 3.90 -9.62
N ALA A 328 22.77 2.93 -8.70
CA ALA A 328 23.75 2.88 -7.61
C ALA A 328 25.20 2.64 -8.12
N TRP A 329 25.37 1.85 -9.18
CA TRP A 329 26.68 1.54 -9.78
C TRP A 329 27.21 2.62 -10.74
N ALA A 330 26.39 3.58 -11.16
CA ALA A 330 26.79 4.59 -12.15
C ALA A 330 27.83 5.61 -11.66
N GLY A 331 28.11 5.64 -10.35
CA GLY A 331 29.11 6.49 -9.70
C GLY A 331 28.76 7.99 -9.75
N PRO A 332 29.32 8.80 -8.83
CA PRO A 332 29.17 10.25 -8.86
C PRO A 332 29.85 10.81 -10.11
N ARG A 333 29.05 11.15 -11.13
CA ARG A 333 29.51 12.08 -12.17
C ARG A 333 29.11 13.46 -11.71
N GLY A 334 30.09 14.19 -11.14
CA GLY A 334 29.91 15.55 -10.66
C GLY A 334 29.10 16.35 -11.67
N SER A 335 27.91 16.80 -11.25
CA SER A 335 27.07 17.61 -12.11
C SER A 335 27.50 19.06 -11.94
N THR A 336 27.87 19.72 -13.04
CA THR A 336 28.07 21.17 -13.01
C THR A 336 26.70 21.82 -12.84
N TYR A 337 26.49 22.41 -11.67
CA TYR A 337 25.26 23.09 -11.29
C TYR A 337 25.17 24.44 -12.02
N ASP A 338 24.18 24.58 -12.89
CA ASP A 338 23.84 25.82 -13.60
C ASP A 338 22.44 26.28 -13.15
N LYS A 339 22.43 27.14 -12.12
CA LYS A 339 21.20 27.58 -11.43
C LYS A 339 20.21 28.28 -12.36
N ALA A 340 20.68 29.30 -13.08
CA ALA A 340 19.84 30.10 -13.96
C ALA A 340 19.12 29.25 -15.01
N ARG A 341 19.80 28.19 -15.48
CA ARG A 341 19.22 27.26 -16.42
C ARG A 341 18.22 26.30 -15.78
N ILE A 342 18.48 25.81 -14.57
CA ILE A 342 17.49 25.01 -13.81
C ILE A 342 16.22 25.85 -13.63
N ASP A 343 16.37 27.10 -13.19
CA ASP A 343 15.25 28.02 -12.97
C ASP A 343 14.44 28.21 -14.26
N SER A 344 15.09 28.44 -15.41
CA SER A 344 14.42 28.56 -16.70
C SER A 344 13.65 27.30 -17.13
N LEU A 345 14.19 26.10 -16.88
CA LEU A 345 13.48 24.84 -17.17
C LEU A 345 12.28 24.66 -16.25
N VAL A 346 12.44 24.99 -14.96
CA VAL A 346 11.37 24.89 -13.98
C VAL A 346 10.26 25.90 -14.27
N ASP A 347 10.60 27.14 -14.64
CA ASP A 347 9.64 28.16 -15.06
C ASP A 347 8.80 27.69 -16.25
N ALA A 348 9.47 27.15 -17.28
CA ALA A 348 8.79 26.62 -18.46
C ALA A 348 7.88 25.42 -18.11
N ALA A 349 8.33 24.54 -17.21
CA ALA A 349 7.55 23.40 -16.76
C ALA A 349 6.31 23.83 -15.96
N LEU A 350 6.45 24.79 -15.04
CA LEU A 350 5.35 25.34 -14.26
C LEU A 350 4.32 26.05 -15.16
N ALA A 351 4.77 26.79 -16.18
CA ALA A 351 3.89 27.47 -17.12
C ALA A 351 3.12 26.50 -18.04
N GLY A 352 3.68 25.32 -18.31
CA GLY A 352 3.07 24.28 -19.14
C GLY A 352 2.46 23.12 -18.35
N ALA A 353 2.13 23.33 -17.08
CA ALA A 353 1.56 22.29 -16.23
C ALA A 353 0.16 21.90 -16.69
N LYS A 354 -0.12 20.59 -16.74
CA LYS A 354 -1.46 20.03 -16.98
C LYS A 354 -1.97 19.35 -15.71
N SER A 355 -3.26 19.41 -15.42
CA SER A 355 -3.86 18.72 -14.28
C SER A 355 -4.97 17.78 -14.74
N VAL A 356 -4.94 16.55 -14.25
CA VAL A 356 -5.94 15.53 -14.60
C VAL A 356 -6.56 14.99 -13.31
N CYS A 357 -7.88 15.09 -13.20
CA CYS A 357 -8.65 14.46 -12.13
C CYS A 357 -9.10 13.07 -12.58
N VAL A 358 -8.85 12.07 -11.73
CA VAL A 358 -9.14 10.66 -12.04
C VAL A 358 -10.03 10.08 -10.95
N MET A 359 -11.21 9.61 -11.35
CA MET A 359 -12.06 8.78 -10.50
C MET A 359 -11.45 7.38 -10.43
N ILE A 360 -11.12 6.92 -9.23
CA ILE A 360 -10.43 5.63 -9.07
C ILE A 360 -11.35 4.48 -9.50
N GLY A 361 -10.93 3.77 -10.54
CA GLY A 361 -11.64 2.64 -11.11
C GLY A 361 -10.74 1.75 -11.98
N PRO A 362 -11.32 0.86 -12.81
CA PRO A 362 -10.55 -0.04 -13.66
C PRO A 362 -9.86 0.66 -14.84
N ASN A 363 -10.34 1.86 -15.23
CA ASN A 363 -9.92 2.54 -16.46
C ASN A 363 -8.93 3.70 -16.24
N ASN A 364 -8.38 3.85 -15.03
CA ASN A 364 -7.53 5.00 -14.66
C ASN A 364 -6.45 5.34 -15.68
N VAL A 365 -5.80 4.34 -16.30
CA VAL A 365 -4.73 4.58 -17.29
C VAL A 365 -5.27 5.32 -18.51
N HIS A 366 -6.45 4.93 -18.99
CA HIS A 366 -7.09 5.60 -20.12
C HIS A 366 -7.53 7.01 -19.72
N ASP A 367 -8.21 7.15 -18.57
CA ASP A 367 -8.68 8.44 -18.07
C ASP A 367 -7.53 9.45 -17.89
N ILE A 368 -6.37 8.98 -17.42
CA ILE A 368 -5.16 9.79 -17.29
C ILE A 368 -4.65 10.26 -18.66
N LEU A 369 -4.54 9.35 -19.63
CA LEU A 369 -3.95 9.65 -20.93
C LEU A 369 -4.88 10.53 -21.78
N ASP A 370 -6.17 10.21 -21.81
CA ASP A 370 -7.19 10.98 -22.53
C ASP A 370 -7.28 12.40 -21.96
N GLY A 371 -7.17 12.56 -20.64
CA GLY A 371 -7.11 13.87 -19.98
C GLY A 371 -5.91 14.73 -20.37
N LEU A 372 -4.81 14.12 -20.84
CA LEU A 372 -3.63 14.85 -21.32
C LEU A 372 -3.71 15.22 -22.81
N GLU A 373 -4.53 14.51 -23.59
CA GLU A 373 -4.78 14.77 -25.01
C GLU A 373 -5.87 15.83 -25.24
N GLY A 374 -6.82 15.96 -24.30
CA GLY A 374 -7.98 16.86 -24.38
C GLY A 374 -7.75 18.34 -24.01
N GLU A 375 -6.53 18.70 -23.57
CA GLU A 375 -6.08 20.08 -23.26
C GLU A 375 -4.97 20.53 -24.21
#